data_AF-A0A890CAT5-F1
#
_entry.id   AF-A0A890CAT5-F1
#
_cell.length_a   1.000
_cell.length_b   1.000
_cell.length_c   1.000
_cell.angle_alpha   90.00
_cell.angle_beta   90.00
_cell.angle_gamma   90.00
#
_symmetry.space_group_name_H-M   'P 1'
#
loop_
_entity.id
_entity.type
_entity.pdbx_description
1 polymer ?
#
loop_
_entity_poly.entity_id
_entity_poly.type
_entity_poly.pdbx_seq_one_letter_code
_entity_poly.pdbx_strand_id
1 'polypeptide(L)'
;MKIRRSERLIDMTQYLLNHPNTLISLTYFAERYYSAKSSISEDLAIIKKTFNERDIGMLETISGAAGGVQFIPKISYEDAKEIILELCN
;
A
#
# COMPACT_ATOMS: atom_id res chain seq x y z
N MET A 1 -9.07 14.29 17.86
CA MET A 1 -9.36 15.08 16.64
C MET A 1 -9.44 14.10 15.47
N LYS A 2 -10.46 14.18 14.59
CA LYS A 2 -10.60 13.24 13.46
C LYS A 2 -9.54 13.56 12.40
N ILE A 3 -8.70 12.59 12.05
CA ILE A 3 -7.64 12.75 11.03
C ILE A 3 -8.28 12.83 9.65
N ARG A 4 -7.87 13.80 8.84
CA ARG A 4 -8.43 14.02 7.50
C ARG A 4 -8.00 12.88 6.56
N ARG A 5 -8.84 12.53 5.58
CA ARG A 5 -8.52 11.46 4.61
C ARG A 5 -7.20 11.72 3.87
N SER A 6 -6.94 12.95 3.48
CA SER A 6 -5.68 13.33 2.82
C SER A 6 -4.46 13.02 3.68
N GLU A 7 -4.52 13.31 4.99
CA GLU A 7 -3.43 13.03 5.93
C GLU A 7 -3.24 11.52 6.13
N ARG A 8 -4.34 10.76 6.27
CA ARG A 8 -4.28 9.29 6.38
C ARG A 8 -3.65 8.66 5.14
N LEU A 9 -4.03 9.11 3.94
CA LEU A 9 -3.51 8.57 2.69
C LEU A 9 -2.00 8.75 2.58
N ILE A 10 -1.48 9.91 2.99
CA ILE A 10 -0.04 10.20 2.99
C ILE A 10 0.68 9.27 3.98
N ASP A 11 0.23 9.20 5.23
CA ASP A 11 0.86 8.36 6.26
C ASP A 11 0.75 6.86 5.93
N MET A 12 -0.41 6.37 5.47
CA MET A 12 -0.59 4.98 5.04
C MET A 12 0.33 4.62 3.87
N THR A 13 0.45 5.50 2.88
CA THR A 13 1.35 5.29 1.73
C THR A 13 2.78 5.13 2.22
N GLN A 14 3.27 6.07 3.03
CA GLN A 14 4.61 5.98 3.61
C GLN A 14 4.80 4.71 4.46
N TYR A 15 3.82 4.39 5.29
CA TYR A 15 3.89 3.23 6.18
C TYR A 15 3.99 1.92 5.39
N LEU A 16 3.17 1.75 4.35
CA LEU A 16 3.21 0.56 3.49
C LEU A 16 4.53 0.43 2.74
N LEU A 17 5.05 1.52 2.16
CA LEU A 17 6.34 1.52 1.46
C LEU A 17 7.52 1.16 2.36
N ASN A 18 7.46 1.57 3.63
CA ASN A 18 8.50 1.27 4.62
C ASN A 18 8.36 -0.11 5.27
N HIS A 19 7.23 -0.81 5.09
CA HIS A 19 6.98 -2.14 5.62
C HIS A 19 6.58 -3.11 4.49
N PRO A 20 7.43 -3.30 3.47
CA PRO A 20 7.15 -4.22 2.38
C PRO A 20 7.02 -5.66 2.91
N ASN A 21 6.22 -6.46 2.21
CA ASN A 21 5.95 -7.87 2.51
C ASN A 21 5.46 -8.13 3.95
N THR A 22 4.93 -7.12 4.63
CA THR A 22 4.39 -7.25 5.98
C THR A 22 2.87 -7.21 5.93
N LEU A 23 2.21 -8.20 6.55
CA LEU A 23 0.75 -8.20 6.67
C LEU A 23 0.32 -7.26 7.81
N ILE A 24 -0.42 -6.20 7.46
CA ILE A 24 -0.86 -5.17 8.40
C ILE A 24 -2.38 -5.25 8.52
N SER A 25 -2.88 -5.44 9.75
CA SER A 25 -4.32 -5.57 9.96
C SER A 25 -5.04 -4.24 9.70
N LEU A 26 -6.28 -4.31 9.20
CA LEU A 26 -7.13 -3.11 9.08
C LEU A 26 -7.43 -2.48 10.46
N THR A 27 -7.42 -3.30 11.52
CA THR A 27 -7.59 -2.82 12.91
C THR A 27 -6.47 -1.87 13.30
N TYR A 28 -5.22 -2.18 12.95
CA TYR A 28 -4.08 -1.32 13.23
C TYR A 28 -4.26 0.09 12.66
N PHE A 29 -4.64 0.20 11.38
CA PHE A 29 -4.88 1.50 10.76
C PHE A 29 -6.14 2.19 11.30
N ALA A 30 -7.20 1.42 11.61
CA ALA A 30 -8.43 1.96 12.19
C ALA A 30 -8.17 2.63 13.54
N GLU A 31 -7.37 1.99 14.41
CA GLU A 31 -6.95 2.52 15.70
C GLU A 31 -6.00 3.71 15.53
N ARG A 32 -4.97 3.57 14.68
CA ARG A 32 -3.98 4.62 14.41
C ARG A 32 -4.62 5.93 13.97
N TYR A 33 -5.68 5.87 13.16
CA TYR A 33 -6.33 7.06 12.62
C TYR A 33 -7.69 7.40 13.23
N TYR A 34 -8.09 6.72 14.31
CA TYR A 34 -9.40 6.89 14.95
C TYR A 34 -10.55 6.88 13.93
N SER A 35 -10.52 5.91 13.02
CA SER A 35 -11.40 5.81 11.85
C SER A 35 -12.00 4.41 11.73
N ALA A 36 -13.20 4.30 11.16
CA ALA A 36 -13.84 2.99 10.97
C ALA A 36 -13.06 2.13 9.96
N LYS A 37 -13.09 0.80 10.13
CA LYS A 37 -12.44 -0.16 9.20
C LYS A 37 -12.94 -0.01 7.76
N SER A 38 -14.21 0.34 7.55
CA SER A 38 -14.77 0.65 6.23
C SER A 38 -14.09 1.85 5.58
N SER A 39 -13.86 2.93 6.34
CA SER A 39 -13.14 4.11 5.85
C SER A 39 -11.67 3.81 5.53
N ILE A 40 -11.02 2.95 6.31
CA ILE A 40 -9.66 2.47 6.02
C ILE A 40 -9.65 1.63 4.74
N SER A 41 -10.64 0.75 4.55
CA SER A 41 -10.76 -0.06 3.34
C SER A 41 -10.92 0.80 2.08
N GLU A 42 -11.70 1.89 2.15
CA GLU A 42 -11.82 2.85 1.06
C GLU A 42 -10.50 3.54 0.73
N ASP A 43 -9.74 3.95 1.75
CA ASP A 43 -8.41 4.55 1.54
C ASP A 43 -7.43 3.55 0.92
N LEU A 44 -7.41 2.31 1.40
CA LEU A 44 -6.57 1.23 0.86
C LEU A 44 -6.93 0.92 -0.60
N ALA A 45 -8.20 1.01 -0.98
CA ALA A 45 -8.62 0.87 -2.37
C ALA A 45 -8.04 1.99 -3.26
N ILE A 46 -7.99 3.23 -2.77
CA ILE A 46 -7.34 4.35 -3.46
C ILE A 46 -5.85 4.08 -3.63
N ILE A 47 -5.15 3.70 -2.55
CA ILE A 47 -3.71 3.40 -2.60
C ILE A 47 -3.43 2.23 -3.54
N LYS A 48 -4.20 1.15 -3.47
CA LYS A 48 -4.06 -0.01 -4.37
C LYS A 48 -4.15 0.39 -5.83
N LYS A 49 -5.16 1.20 -6.18
CA LYS A 49 -5.33 1.71 -7.53
C LYS A 49 -4.12 2.54 -7.95
N THR A 50 -3.69 3.49 -7.13
CA THR A 50 -2.56 4.38 -7.43
C THR A 50 -1.24 3.62 -7.55
N PHE A 51 -0.99 2.62 -6.70
CA PHE A 51 0.23 1.80 -6.77
C PHE A 51 0.30 1.01 -8.06
N ASN A 52 -0.82 0.43 -8.49
CA ASN A 52 -0.92 -0.31 -9.73
C ASN A 52 -0.80 0.58 -10.98
N GLU A 53 -1.44 1.76 -10.98
CA GLU A 53 -1.38 2.70 -12.12
C GLU A 53 -0.02 3.38 -12.29
N ARG A 54 0.83 3.37 -11.27
CA ARG A 54 2.15 4.02 -11.27
C ARG A 54 3.31 3.03 -11.18
N ASP A 55 3.04 1.74 -11.34
CA ASP A 55 4.04 0.66 -11.25
C ASP A 55 4.91 0.72 -9.99
N ILE A 56 4.34 1.20 -8.87
CA ILE A 56 5.02 1.27 -7.57
C ILE A 56 5.12 -0.13 -6.94
N GLY A 57 4.15 -0.97 -7.23
CA GLY A 57 4.03 -2.33 -6.71
C GLY A 57 2.58 -2.74 -6.53
N MET A 58 2.37 -3.85 -5.82
CA MET A 58 1.05 -4.45 -5.62
C MET A 58 0.61 -4.31 -4.17
N LEU A 59 -0.65 -3.89 -3.97
CA LEU A 59 -1.28 -3.90 -2.65
C LEU A 59 -2.29 -5.06 -2.58
N GLU A 60 -1.95 -6.10 -1.84
CA GLU A 60 -2.76 -7.30 -1.69
C GLU A 60 -3.61 -7.23 -0.43
N THR A 61 -4.87 -7.68 -0.52
CA THR A 61 -5.81 -7.69 0.61
C THR A 61 -6.14 -9.14 0.94
N ILE A 62 -5.87 -9.52 2.18
CA ILE A 62 -6.24 -10.84 2.72
C ILE A 62 -7.52 -10.68 3.51
N SER A 63 -8.55 -11.45 3.16
CA SER A 63 -9.86 -11.40 3.83
C SER A 63 -9.89 -12.23 5.11
N GLY A 64 -10.80 -11.91 6.02
CA GLY A 64 -11.02 -12.66 7.27
C GLY A 64 -10.65 -11.89 8.55
N ALA A 65 -10.92 -12.49 9.71
CA ALA A 65 -10.72 -11.84 11.02
C ALA A 65 -9.24 -11.54 11.34
N ALA A 66 -8.34 -12.39 10.85
CA ALA A 66 -6.88 -12.20 10.89
C ALA A 66 -6.31 -11.64 9.58
N GLY A 67 -7.19 -11.12 8.71
CA GLY A 67 -6.82 -10.54 7.44
C GLY A 67 -6.16 -9.17 7.58
N GLY A 68 -5.88 -8.55 6.45
CA GLY A 68 -5.14 -7.30 6.40
C GLY A 68 -4.77 -6.89 5.00
N VAL A 69 -3.77 -6.02 4.93
CA VAL A 69 -3.18 -5.55 3.69
C VAL A 69 -1.68 -5.76 3.71
N GLN A 70 -1.11 -6.14 2.58
CA GLN A 70 0.32 -6.32 2.39
C GLN A 70 0.76 -5.57 1.13
N PHE A 71 1.81 -4.77 1.24
CA PHE A 71 2.47 -4.18 0.09
C PHE A 71 3.56 -5.12 -0.42
N ILE A 72 3.52 -5.44 -1.71
CA ILE A 72 4.50 -6.28 -2.40
C ILE A 72 5.19 -5.40 -3.45
N PRO A 73 6.47 -5.02 -3.25
CA PRO A 73 7.24 -4.31 -4.27
C PRO A 73 7.30 -5.13 -5.56
N LYS A 74 7.04 -4.49 -6.69
CA LYS A 74 7.16 -5.11 -8.01
C LYS A 74 7.75 -4.08 -8.97
N ILE A 75 8.44 -4.58 -9.98
CA ILE A 75 8.90 -3.84 -11.13
C ILE A 75 8.37 -4.55 -12.38
N SER A 76 8.03 -3.80 -13.43
CA SER A 76 7.65 -4.40 -14.70
C SER A 76 8.84 -5.12 -15.34
N TYR A 77 8.56 -6.06 -16.24
CA TYR A 77 9.65 -6.74 -16.96
C TYR A 77 10.40 -5.76 -17.86
N GLU A 78 9.68 -4.82 -18.46
CA GLU A 78 10.18 -3.77 -19.33
C GLU A 78 11.16 -2.86 -18.59
N ASP A 79 10.77 -2.32 -17.43
CA ASP A 79 11.64 -1.46 -16.61
C ASP A 79 12.85 -2.23 -16.09
N ALA A 80 12.66 -3.47 -15.63
CA ALA A 80 13.75 -4.31 -15.16
C ALA A 80 14.77 -4.58 -16.28
N LYS A 81 14.28 -4.85 -17.50
CA LYS A 81 15.13 -5.06 -18.68
C LYS A 81 15.91 -3.79 -19.04
N GLU A 82 15.27 -2.63 -19.02
CA GLU A 82 15.93 -1.34 -19.30
C GLU A 82 17.05 -1.08 -18.31
N ILE A 83 16.79 -1.21 -17.00
CA ILE A 83 17.80 -1.05 -15.95
C ILE A 83 18.99 -2.02 -16.14
N ILE A 84 18.73 -3.29 -16.47
CA ILE A 84 19.80 -4.27 -16.73
C ILE A 84 20.63 -3.88 -17.94
N LEU A 85 20.01 -3.40 -19.02
CA LEU A 85 20.73 -2.96 -20.22
C LEU A 85 21.59 -1.72 -19.95
N GLU A 86 21.12 -0.79 -19.12
CA GLU A 86 21.91 0.37 -18.70
C GLU A 86 23.14 -0.02 -17.88
N LEU A 87 23.05 -1.03 -17.01
CA LEU A 87 24.17 -1.51 -16.18
C LEU A 87 25.26 -2.27 -16.96
N CYS A 88 24.92 -2.80 -18.14
CA CYS A 88 25.85 -3.53 -19.00
C CYS A 88 26.69 -2.61 -19.92
N ASN A 89 26.42 -1.30 -19.92
CA ASN A 89 27.20 -0.28 -20.62
C ASN A 89 28.23 0.36 -19.68
#